data_AF-A0A949AER6-F1
#
_entry.id   AF-A0A949AER6-F1
#
_cell.length_a   1.000
_cell.length_b   1.000
_cell.length_c   1.000
_cell.angle_alpha   90.00
_cell.angle_beta   90.00
_cell.angle_gamma   90.00
#
_symmetry.space_group_name_H-M   'P 1'
#
loop_
_entity.id
_entity.type
_entity.pdbx_description
1 polymer ?
#
loop_
_entity_poly.entity_id
_entity_poly.type
_entity_poly.pdbx_seq_one_letter_code
_entity_poly.pdbx_strand_id
1 'polypeptide(L)'
;MWVILALITAIFTSLKDIFGRKIIKKVDPEIAALGWLLFTLPFMYVMLFIEGRPQVDYMFWIYVGSVTIILTIASICFFKALKVSDMSISMPMLTFTPVFLLITSPIMLGEFPQAIGLLGILLIVAGAYVINFSDRKIG
;
A
#
# COMPACT_ATOMS: atom_id res chain seq x y z
N MET A 1 20.78 -5.52 5.96
CA MET A 1 20.56 -4.22 5.26
C MET A 1 19.08 -3.96 4.96
N TRP A 2 18.31 -4.95 4.50
CA TRP A 2 16.88 -4.79 4.20
C TRP A 2 16.00 -4.34 5.39
N VAL A 3 16.30 -4.78 6.62
CA VAL A 3 15.53 -4.40 7.83
C VAL A 3 15.58 -2.89 8.08
N ILE A 4 16.74 -2.26 7.90
CA ILE A 4 16.90 -0.81 8.09
C ILE A 4 16.07 -0.05 7.05
N LEU A 5 16.12 -0.48 5.78
CA LEU A 5 15.30 0.10 4.71
C LEU A 5 13.81 -0.04 5.02
N ALA A 6 13.37 -1.22 5.49
CA ALA A 6 11.97 -1.45 5.87
C ALA A 6 11.52 -0.55 7.03
N LEU A 7 12.36 -0.33 8.04
CA LEU A 7 12.07 0.58 9.16
C LEU A 7 11.98 2.03 8.69
N ILE A 8 12.91 2.47 7.84
CA ILE A 8 12.86 3.81 7.24
C ILE A 8 11.56 3.97 6.44
N THR A 9 11.24 3.02 5.57
CA THR A 9 9.98 3.02 4.81
C THR A 9 8.77 3.11 5.74
N ALA A 10 8.72 2.33 6.82
CA ALA A 10 7.62 2.34 7.78
C ALA A 10 7.44 3.70 8.48
N ILE A 11 8.54 4.39 8.81
CA ILE A 11 8.49 5.74 9.38
C ILE A 11 7.92 6.72 8.35
N PHE A 12 8.48 6.74 7.13
CA PHE A 12 8.03 7.66 6.08
C PHE A 12 6.58 7.42 5.65
N THR A 13 6.13 6.16 5.56
CA THR A 13 4.73 5.83 5.25
C THR A 13 3.79 6.29 6.35
N SER A 14 4.15 6.08 7.61
CA SER A 14 3.36 6.55 8.76
C SER A 14 3.27 8.08 8.79
N LEU A 15 4.38 8.79 8.55
CA LEU A 15 4.38 10.24 8.43
C LEU A 15 3.48 10.70 7.27
N LYS A 16 3.63 10.08 6.09
CA LYS A 16 2.81 10.36 4.91
C LYS A 16 1.31 10.20 5.21
N ASP A 17 0.91 9.17 5.94
CA ASP A 17 -0.50 8.95 6.29
C ASP A 17 -1.02 10.01 7.28
N ILE A 18 -0.21 10.44 8.25
CA ILE A 18 -0.56 11.53 9.18
C ILE A 18 -0.77 12.85 8.42
N PHE A 19 0.14 13.21 7.52
CA PHE A 19 0.02 14.42 6.70
C PHE A 19 -1.12 14.31 5.68
N GLY A 20 -1.29 13.15 5.04
CA GLY A 20 -2.35 12.88 4.08
C GLY A 20 -3.74 13.07 4.67
N ARG A 21 -3.98 12.59 5.91
CA ARG A 21 -5.24 12.82 6.64
C ARG A 21 -5.52 14.30 6.91
N LYS A 22 -4.49 15.13 7.09
CA LYS A 22 -4.66 16.58 7.28
C LYS A 22 -4.95 17.30 5.96
N ILE A 23 -4.37 16.86 4.86
CA ILE A 23 -4.50 17.49 3.53
C ILE A 23 -5.84 17.16 2.88
N ILE A 24 -6.30 15.90 2.95
CA ILE A 24 -7.58 15.44 2.36
C ILE A 24 -8.80 16.16 2.98
N LYS A 25 -8.69 16.70 4.20
CA LYS A 25 -9.74 17.52 4.82
C LYS A 25 -9.85 18.93 4.22
N LYS A 26 -8.84 19.40 3.49
CA LYS A 26 -8.72 20.77 2.96
C LYS A 26 -8.74 20.85 1.44
N VAL A 27 -8.50 19.74 0.76
CA VAL A 27 -8.31 19.67 -0.70
C VAL A 27 -9.09 18.47 -1.22
N ASP A 28 -9.70 18.61 -2.40
CA ASP A 28 -10.41 17.52 -3.06
C ASP A 28 -9.48 16.30 -3.27
N PRO A 29 -9.97 15.07 -3.04
CA PRO A 29 -9.14 13.86 -3.15
C PRO A 29 -8.45 13.69 -4.50
N GLU A 30 -9.08 14.17 -5.58
CA GLU A 30 -8.57 14.12 -6.94
C GLU A 30 -7.33 15.00 -7.12
N ILE A 31 -7.36 16.22 -6.56
CA ILE A 31 -6.25 17.17 -6.59
C ILE A 31 -5.10 16.66 -5.72
N ALA A 32 -5.42 16.05 -4.56
CA ALA A 32 -4.42 15.44 -3.70
C ALA A 32 -3.70 14.26 -4.39
N ALA A 33 -4.44 13.41 -5.11
CA ALA A 33 -3.88 12.29 -5.87
C ALA A 33 -2.98 12.78 -7.03
N LEU A 34 -3.43 13.78 -7.78
CA LEU A 34 -2.62 14.42 -8.84
C LEU A 34 -1.36 15.06 -8.28
N GLY A 35 -1.47 15.77 -7.15
CA GLY A 35 -0.33 16.40 -6.48
C GLY A 35 0.73 15.38 -6.09
N TRP A 36 0.33 14.21 -5.59
CA TRP A 36 1.27 13.13 -5.26
C TRP A 36 1.97 12.57 -6.50
N LEU A 37 1.22 12.34 -7.58
CA LEU A 37 1.75 11.83 -8.85
C LEU A 37 2.78 12.81 -9.43
N LEU A 38 2.43 14.10 -9.50
CA LEU A 38 3.30 15.17 -9.99
C LEU A 38 4.53 15.36 -9.11
N PHE A 39 4.38 15.27 -7.79
CA PHE A 39 5.52 15.39 -6.85
C PHE A 39 6.53 14.25 -7.02
N THR A 40 6.07 13.07 -7.42
CA THR A 40 6.95 11.88 -7.59
C THR A 40 7.74 11.94 -8.90
N LEU A 41 7.22 12.61 -9.94
CA LEU A 41 7.82 12.67 -11.28
C LEU A 41 9.27 13.20 -11.29
N PRO A 42 9.63 14.32 -10.63
CA PRO A 42 11.01 14.81 -10.61
C PRO A 42 11.99 13.79 -10.04
N PHE A 43 11.62 13.07 -8.99
CA PHE A 43 12.47 12.06 -8.38
C PHE A 43 12.69 10.86 -9.30
N MET A 44 11.64 10.39 -9.98
CA MET A 44 11.77 9.34 -11.00
C MET A 44 12.65 9.80 -12.17
N TYR A 45 12.49 11.06 -12.59
CA TYR A 45 13.29 11.62 -13.68
C TYR A 45 14.78 11.70 -13.32
N VAL A 46 15.11 12.13 -12.10
CA VAL A 46 16.51 12.15 -11.61
C VAL A 46 17.10 10.73 -11.57
N MET A 47 16.34 9.73 -11.11
CA MET A 47 16.82 8.34 -11.08
C MET A 47 17.14 7.79 -12.48
N LEU A 48 16.38 8.18 -13.51
CA LEU A 48 16.68 7.80 -14.90
C LEU A 48 18.04 8.32 -15.41
N PHE A 49 18.55 9.44 -14.87
CA PHE A 49 19.91 9.90 -15.19
C PHE A 49 20.99 9.15 -14.43
N ILE A 50 20.70 8.70 -13.21
CA ILE A 50 21.67 8.01 -12.36
C ILE A 50 21.88 6.56 -12.81
N GLU A 51 20.79 5.81 -13.00
CA GLU A 51 20.86 4.40 -13.39
C GLU A 51 20.95 4.19 -14.91
N GLY A 52 20.71 5.25 -15.69
CA GLY A 52 20.63 5.21 -17.14
C GLY A 52 19.25 4.77 -17.65
N ARG A 53 19.08 4.77 -18.98
CA ARG A 53 17.80 4.39 -19.59
C ARG A 53 17.63 2.86 -19.55
N PRO A 54 16.62 2.32 -18.84
CA PRO A 54 16.34 0.89 -18.89
C PRO A 54 15.90 0.49 -20.29
N GLN A 55 16.23 -0.73 -20.72
CA GLN A 55 15.67 -1.30 -21.94
C GLN A 55 14.20 -1.69 -21.67
N VAL A 56 13.29 -0.88 -22.18
CA VAL A 56 11.85 -1.09 -22.00
C VAL A 56 11.31 -1.91 -23.16
N ASP A 57 10.93 -3.16 -22.89
CA ASP A 57 10.29 -4.03 -23.88
C ASP A 57 8.77 -3.76 -23.98
N TYR A 58 8.14 -4.22 -25.05
CA TYR A 58 6.69 -4.13 -25.24
C TYR A 58 5.91 -4.81 -24.10
N MET A 59 6.41 -5.92 -23.56
CA MET A 59 5.79 -6.58 -22.41
C MET A 59 5.73 -5.68 -21.17
N PHE A 60 6.72 -4.81 -20.95
CA PHE A 60 6.71 -3.87 -19.83
C PHE A 60 5.48 -2.97 -19.88
N TRP A 61 5.16 -2.41 -21.04
CA TRP A 61 4.00 -1.53 -21.21
C TRP A 61 2.67 -2.27 -21.00
N ILE A 62 2.58 -3.54 -21.42
CA ILE A 62 1.43 -4.38 -21.11
C ILE A 62 1.31 -4.55 -19.59
N TYR A 63 2.36 -4.97 -18.91
CA TYR A 63 2.32 -5.18 -17.46
C TYR A 63 1.98 -3.91 -16.68
N VAL A 64 2.62 -2.79 -17.01
CA VAL A 64 2.32 -1.49 -16.38
C VAL A 64 0.88 -1.08 -16.65
N GLY A 65 0.40 -1.22 -17.88
CA GLY A 65 -0.99 -0.93 -18.25
C GLY A 65 -1.98 -1.80 -17.47
N SER A 66 -1.78 -3.11 -17.46
CA SER A 66 -2.63 -4.07 -16.75
C SER A 66 -2.66 -3.80 -15.25
N VAL A 67 -1.51 -3.61 -14.61
CA VAL A 67 -1.41 -3.31 -13.17
C VAL A 67 -2.10 -1.98 -12.83
N THR A 68 -1.92 -0.96 -13.67
CA THR A 68 -2.55 0.35 -13.45
C THR A 68 -4.07 0.27 -13.50
N ILE A 69 -4.62 -0.47 -14.48
CA ILE A 69 -6.07 -0.69 -14.60
C ILE A 69 -6.61 -1.43 -13.38
N ILE A 70 -5.97 -2.54 -12.99
CA ILE A 70 -6.37 -3.35 -11.83
C ILE A 70 -6.33 -2.51 -10.56
N LEU A 71 -5.27 -1.75 -10.34
CA LEU A 71 -5.10 -0.91 -9.15
C LEU A 71 -6.14 0.22 -9.11
N THR A 72 -6.48 0.81 -10.25
CA THR A 72 -7.51 1.85 -10.35
C THR A 72 -8.88 1.29 -10.00
N ILE A 73 -9.25 0.13 -10.57
CA ILE A 73 -10.51 -0.55 -10.25
C ILE A 73 -10.57 -0.93 -8.76
N ALA A 74 -9.49 -1.48 -8.22
CA ALA A 74 -9.38 -1.83 -6.80
C ALA A 74 -9.54 -0.59 -5.89
N SER A 75 -8.93 0.54 -6.26
CA SER A 75 -9.03 1.80 -5.51
C SER A 75 -10.45 2.35 -5.52
N ILE A 76 -11.14 2.32 -6.68
CA ILE A 76 -12.55 2.73 -6.76
C ILE A 76 -13.44 1.83 -5.89
N CYS A 77 -13.22 0.51 -5.95
CA CYS A 77 -13.94 -0.45 -5.11
C CYS A 77 -13.71 -0.15 -3.61
N PHE A 78 -12.47 0.13 -3.24
CA PHE A 78 -12.09 0.49 -1.87
C PHE A 78 -12.78 1.77 -1.39
N PHE A 79 -12.76 2.85 -2.18
CA PHE A 79 -13.46 4.08 -1.83
C PHE A 79 -14.99 3.90 -1.77
N LYS A 80 -15.57 3.06 -2.62
CA LYS A 80 -17.00 2.69 -2.52
C LYS A 80 -17.28 1.92 -1.24
N ALA A 81 -16.45 0.95 -0.86
CA ALA A 81 -16.58 0.21 0.39
C ALA A 81 -16.49 1.13 1.61
N LEU A 82 -15.57 2.10 1.62
CA LEU A 82 -15.46 3.11 2.68
C LEU A 82 -16.67 4.04 2.80
N LYS A 83 -17.46 4.22 1.73
CA LYS A 83 -18.70 5.02 1.77
C LYS A 83 -19.90 4.22 2.31
N VAL A 84 -19.89 2.90 2.14
CA VAL A 84 -21.02 2.01 2.52
C VAL A 84 -20.81 1.35 3.89
N SER A 85 -19.55 1.18 4.31
CA SER A 85 -19.19 0.59 5.60
C SER A 85 -18.53 1.62 6.51
N ASP A 86 -18.75 1.51 7.82
CA ASP A 86 -18.03 2.33 8.78
C ASP A 86 -16.52 2.13 8.63
N MET A 87 -15.77 3.23 8.61
CA MET A 87 -14.31 3.24 8.45
C MET A 87 -13.60 2.27 9.42
N SER A 88 -14.21 2.03 10.58
CA SER A 88 -13.76 1.11 11.63
C SER A 88 -13.80 -0.37 11.22
N ILE A 89 -14.60 -0.77 10.23
CA ILE A 89 -14.69 -2.16 9.75
C ILE A 89 -13.78 -2.38 8.53
N SER A 90 -13.62 -1.36 7.68
CA SER A 90 -12.82 -1.48 6.45
C SER A 90 -11.31 -1.34 6.69
N MET A 91 -10.86 -0.61 7.71
CA MET A 91 -9.43 -0.50 8.04
C MET A 91 -8.76 -1.83 8.43
N PRO A 92 -9.38 -2.67 9.28
CA PRO A 92 -8.84 -3.99 9.61
C PRO A 92 -8.67 -4.89 8.39
N MET A 93 -9.61 -4.85 7.44
CA MET A 93 -9.54 -5.66 6.21
C MET A 93 -8.25 -5.39 5.42
N LEU A 94 -7.78 -4.13 5.40
CA LEU A 94 -6.50 -3.78 4.76
C LEU A 94 -5.29 -4.38 5.47
N THR A 95 -5.31 -4.44 6.80
CA THR A 95 -4.22 -5.07 7.57
C THR A 95 -4.14 -6.58 7.42
N PHE A 96 -5.16 -7.22 6.82
CA PHE A 96 -5.12 -8.64 6.42
C PHE A 96 -4.49 -8.88 5.05
N THR A 97 -4.06 -7.85 4.31
CA THR A 97 -3.32 -8.01 3.03
C THR A 97 -2.17 -9.04 3.10
N PRO A 98 -1.35 -9.07 4.18
CA PRO A 98 -0.29 -10.07 4.29
C PRO A 98 -0.80 -11.52 4.38
N VAL A 99 -2.04 -11.75 4.83
CA VAL A 99 -2.67 -13.07 4.82
C VAL A 99 -2.99 -13.51 3.40
N PHE A 100 -3.44 -12.59 2.53
CA PHE A 100 -3.61 -12.90 1.11
C PHE A 100 -2.26 -13.24 0.46
N LEU A 101 -1.17 -12.59 0.86
CA LEU A 101 0.17 -12.91 0.38
C LEU A 101 0.62 -14.33 0.75
N LEU A 102 0.17 -14.89 1.87
CA LEU A 102 0.45 -16.31 2.22
C LEU A 102 -0.13 -17.28 1.19
N ILE A 103 -1.20 -16.89 0.49
CA ILE A 103 -1.88 -17.72 -0.51
C ILE A 103 -1.37 -17.38 -1.91
N THR A 104 -1.24 -16.09 -2.23
CA THR A 104 -0.85 -15.65 -3.58
C THR A 104 0.64 -15.83 -3.85
N SER A 105 1.51 -15.70 -2.85
CA SER A 105 2.96 -15.88 -3.04
C SER A 105 3.33 -17.29 -3.50
N PRO A 106 2.84 -18.39 -2.89
CA PRO A 106 3.10 -19.72 -3.40
C PRO A 106 2.54 -19.99 -4.81
N ILE A 107 1.39 -19.39 -5.14
CA ILE A 107 0.74 -19.60 -6.44
C ILE A 107 1.47 -18.83 -7.55
N MET A 108 1.91 -17.59 -7.29
CA MET A 108 2.52 -16.73 -8.31
C MET A 108 4.04 -16.85 -8.37
N LEU A 109 4.72 -16.92 -7.22
CA LEU A 109 6.18 -16.96 -7.12
C LEU A 109 6.72 -18.38 -6.89
N GLY A 110 5.87 -19.33 -6.47
CA GLY A 110 6.32 -20.67 -6.08
C GLY A 110 7.04 -20.72 -4.73
N GLU A 111 7.13 -19.59 -4.03
CA GLU A 111 7.85 -19.47 -2.76
C GLU A 111 6.89 -19.42 -1.57
N PHE A 112 7.10 -20.32 -0.61
CA PHE A 112 6.45 -20.25 0.68
C PHE A 112 7.26 -19.38 1.64
N PRO A 113 6.62 -18.43 2.35
CA PRO A 113 7.28 -17.66 3.37
C PRO A 113 7.83 -18.57 4.47
N GLN A 114 9.07 -18.30 4.89
CA GLN A 114 9.72 -19.02 5.99
C GLN A 114 8.92 -18.87 7.30
N ALA A 115 9.13 -19.78 8.26
CA ALA A 115 8.42 -19.79 9.55
C ALA A 115 8.47 -18.44 10.29
N ILE A 116 9.58 -17.71 10.19
CA ILE A 116 9.74 -16.37 10.77
C ILE A 116 8.82 -15.34 10.07
N GLY A 117 8.65 -15.44 8.75
CA GLY A 117 7.72 -14.59 8.00
C GLY A 117 6.26 -14.85 8.39
N LEU A 118 5.89 -16.12 8.59
CA LEU A 118 4.59 -16.51 9.13
C LEU A 118 4.33 -15.91 10.51
N LEU A 119 5.29 -15.99 11.43
CA LEU A 119 5.18 -15.35 12.75
C LEU A 119 5.01 -13.83 12.66
N GLY A 120 5.74 -13.18 11.75
CA GLY A 120 5.59 -11.74 11.48
C GLY A 120 4.18 -11.38 11.00
N ILE A 121 3.62 -12.17 10.08
CA ILE A 121 2.25 -11.96 9.56
C ILE A 121 1.22 -12.16 10.68
N LEU A 122 1.36 -13.21 11.49
CA LEU A 122 0.48 -13.44 12.65
C LEU A 122 0.54 -12.29 13.65
N LEU A 123 1.73 -11.73 13.91
CA LEU A 123 1.91 -10.60 14.81
C LEU A 123 1.27 -9.32 14.26
N ILE A 124 1.37 -9.05 12.95
CA ILE A 124 0.68 -7.93 12.29
C ILE A 124 -0.84 -8.08 12.43
N VAL A 125 -1.37 -9.27 12.14
CA VAL A 125 -2.80 -9.57 12.26
C VAL A 125 -3.29 -9.40 13.71
N ALA A 126 -2.55 -9.94 14.68
CA ALA A 126 -2.88 -9.82 16.09
C ALA A 126 -2.85 -8.35 16.55
N GLY A 127 -1.82 -7.60 16.17
CA GLY A 127 -1.70 -6.17 16.49
C GLY A 127 -2.84 -5.33 15.91
N ALA A 128 -3.20 -5.59 14.65
CA ALA A 128 -4.34 -4.92 14.00
C ALA A 128 -5.67 -5.23 14.71
N TYR A 129 -5.87 -6.48 15.13
CA TYR A 129 -7.06 -6.87 15.90
C TYR A 129 -7.16 -6.14 17.24
N VAL A 130 -6.04 -6.03 17.98
CA VAL A 130 -5.98 -5.30 19.26
C VAL A 130 -6.32 -3.81 19.09
N ILE A 131 -5.76 -3.16 18.08
CA ILE A 131 -6.06 -1.74 17.78
C ILE A 131 -7.55 -1.56 17.50
N ASN A 132 -8.15 -2.43 16.66
CA ASN A 132 -9.57 -2.32 16.32
C ASN A 132 -10.49 -2.57 17.53
N PHE A 133 -10.12 -3.50 18.41
CA PHE A 133 -10.89 -3.77 19.63
C PHE A 133 -10.83 -2.59 20.62
N SER A 134 -9.74 -1.82 20.61
CA SER A 134 -9.61 -0.61 21.44
C SER A 134 -10.44 0.55 20.89
N ASP A 135 -10.50 0.74 19.57
CA ASP A 135 -11.36 1.78 18.94
C ASP A 135 -12.85 1.55 19.24
N ARG A 136 -13.29 0.28 19.33
CA ARG A 136 -14.65 -0.09 19.75
C ARG A 136 -15.01 0.26 21.20
N LYS A 137 -14.02 0.52 22.08
CA LYS A 137 -14.28 0.91 23.48
C LYS A 137 -14.33 2.42 23.70
N ILE A 138 -13.96 3.22 22.69
CA ILE A 138 -13.84 4.68 22.79
C ILE A 138 -14.96 5.42 22.04
N GLY A 139 -15.73 4.72 21.19
CA GLY A 139 -17.00 5.20 20.61
C GLY A 139 -18.21 4.74 21.40
#